data_AF-A0A936X0Z1-F1
#
_entry.id   AF-A0A936X0Z1-F1
#
_cell.length_a   1.000
_cell.length_b   1.000
_cell.length_c   1.000
_cell.angle_alpha   90.00
_cell.angle_beta   90.00
_cell.angle_gamma   90.00
#
_symmetry.space_group_name_H-M   'P 1'
#
loop_
_entity.id
_entity.type
_entity.pdbx_description
1 polymer ?
#
loop_
_entity_poly.entity_id
_entity_poly.type
_entity_poly.pdbx_seq_one_letter_code
_entity_poly.pdbx_strand_id
1 'polypeptide(L)' 'MLDKIPAYSIVEINGNDSVYIDHDILEIITDFKSKAHLKHIELKLLNIPEVESIELH' A
#
# COMPACT_ATOMS: atom_id res chain seq x y z
N MET A 1 -2.79 8.17 10.16
CA MET A 1 -2.95 8.21 8.70
C MET A 1 -1.58 8.10 8.06
N LEU A 2 -1.48 7.27 7.02
CA LEU A 2 -0.24 6.97 6.29
C LEU A 2 0.45 8.24 5.75
N ASP A 3 -0.29 9.34 5.59
CA ASP A 3 0.24 10.65 5.17
C ASP A 3 1.20 11.30 6.18
N LYS A 4 1.25 10.82 7.43
CA LYS A 4 2.19 11.32 8.45
C LYS A 4 3.55 10.62 8.42
N ILE A 5 3.71 9.58 7.60
CA ILE A 5 4.99 8.88 7.47
C ILE A 5 6.02 9.84 6.86
N PRO A 6 7.23 9.96 7.46
CA PRO A 6 8.29 10.83 6.95
C PRO A 6 8.76 10.44 5.55
N ALA A 7 9.17 11.44 4.78
CA ALA A 7 9.86 11.20 3.51
C ALA A 7 11.15 10.39 3.72
N TYR A 8 11.59 9.67 2.68
CA TYR A 8 12.81 8.84 2.70
C TYR A 8 12.80 7.72 3.76
N SER A 9 11.62 7.26 4.17
CA SER A 9 11.46 6.11 5.07
C SER A 9 11.35 4.80 4.29
N ILE A 10 11.55 3.69 4.98
CA ILE A 10 11.18 2.36 4.48
C ILE A 10 9.90 1.93 5.21
N VAL A 11 8.89 1.49 4.47
CA VAL A 11 7.64 0.97 5.00
C VAL A 11 7.46 -0.45 4.48
N GLU A 12 7.31 -1.39 5.40
CA GLU A 12 6.99 -2.78 5.07
C GLU A 12 5.59 -3.10 5.59
N ILE A 13 4.72 -3.60 4.70
CA ILE A 13 3.41 -4.13 5.04
C ILE A 13 3.46 -5.64 4.80
N ASN A 14 3.33 -6.40 5.89
CA ASN A 14 3.48 -7.85 5.89
C ASN A 14 2.13 -8.54 6.10
N GLY A 15 1.69 -9.28 5.10
CA GLY A 15 0.47 -10.09 5.08
C GLY A 15 0.71 -11.60 5.16
N ASN A 16 1.90 -12.06 5.54
CA ASN A 16 2.19 -13.50 5.62
C ASN A 16 1.28 -14.24 6.63
N ASP A 17 0.85 -13.55 7.69
CA ASP A 17 -0.02 -14.12 8.73
C ASP A 17 -1.51 -13.80 8.52
N SER A 18 -1.86 -13.18 7.38
CA SER A 18 -3.23 -12.83 7.03
C SER A 18 -3.89 -13.95 6.23
N VAL A 19 -5.06 -14.42 6.68
CA VAL A 19 -5.87 -15.41 5.95
C VAL A 19 -6.71 -14.74 4.84
N TYR A 20 -7.17 -13.52 5.09
CA TYR A 20 -7.91 -12.69 4.13
C TYR A 20 -7.54 -11.22 4.34
N ILE A 21 -7.58 -10.43 3.26
CA ILE A 21 -7.37 -8.99 3.31
C ILE A 21 -8.56 -8.36 2.60
N ASP A 22 -9.28 -7.49 3.32
CA ASP A 22 -10.46 -6.82 2.79
C ASP A 22 -10.10 -5.88 1.62
N HIS A 23 -11.00 -5.75 0.66
CA HIS A 23 -10.80 -4.93 -0.55
C HIS A 23 -10.46 -3.48 -0.21
N ASP A 24 -11.16 -2.87 0.76
CA ASP A 24 -10.90 -1.48 1.20
C ASP A 24 -9.46 -1.29 1.68
N ILE A 25 -8.87 -2.31 2.34
CA ILE A 25 -7.47 -2.25 2.78
C ILE A 25 -6.53 -2.26 1.58
N LEU A 26 -6.84 -3.06 0.57
CA LEU A 26 -6.05 -3.10 -0.66
C LEU A 26 -6.14 -1.79 -1.45
N GLU A 27 -7.31 -1.15 -1.49
CA GLU A 27 -7.50 0.18 -2.07
C GLU A 27 -6.67 1.24 -1.32
N ILE A 28 -6.66 1.22 0.01
CA ILE A 28 -5.86 2.13 0.83
C ILE A 28 -4.36 1.95 0.56
N ILE A 29 -3.89 0.71 0.44
CA ILE A 29 -2.48 0.42 0.11
C ILE A 29 -2.14 0.92 -1.30
N THR A 30 -3.07 0.77 -2.25
CA THR A 30 -2.93 1.24 -3.63
C THR A 30 -2.85 2.77 -3.70
N ASP A 31 -3.73 3.50 -3.00
CA ASP A 31 -3.65 4.96 -2.86
C ASP A 31 -2.34 5.41 -2.22
N PHE A 32 -1.89 4.68 -1.18
CA PHE A 32 -0.65 5.00 -0.50
C PHE A 32 0.59 4.82 -1.39
N LYS A 33 0.59 3.87 -2.34
CA LYS A 33 1.72 3.62 -3.25
C LYS A 33 2.14 4.89 -4.00
N SER A 34 1.16 5.64 -4.52
CA SER A 34 1.39 6.92 -5.21
C SER A 34 2.02 7.97 -4.28
N LYS A 35 1.53 8.07 -3.04
CA LYS A 35 2.06 9.01 -2.04
C LYS A 35 3.44 8.62 -1.54
N ALA A 36 3.69 7.32 -1.38
CA ALA A 36 4.98 6.77 -1.00
C ALA A 36 6.03 7.14 -2.04
N HIS A 37 5.71 6.96 -3.33
CA HIS A 37 6.58 7.36 -4.43
C HIS A 37 6.93 8.85 -4.39
N LEU A 38 5.94 9.74 -4.21
CA LEU A 38 6.16 11.20 -4.13
C LEU A 38 7.04 11.61 -2.94
N LYS A 39 7.07 10.83 -1.86
CA LYS A 39 7.85 11.09 -0.65
C LYS A 39 9.17 10.33 -0.60
N HIS A 40 9.55 9.65 -1.68
CA HIS A 40 10.71 8.74 -1.70
C HIS A 40 10.66 7.68 -0.59
N ILE A 41 9.46 7.22 -0.24
CA ILE A 41 9.28 6.11 0.69
C ILE A 41 9.44 4.80 -0.09
N GLU A 42 10.34 3.94 0.37
CA GLU A 42 10.47 2.57 -0.12
C GLU A 42 9.35 1.73 0.49
N LEU A 43 8.34 1.40 -0.32
CA LEU A 43 7.21 0.57 0.09
C LEU A 43 7.44 -0.88 -0.30
N LYS A 44 7.44 -1.78 0.69
CA LYS A 44 7.52 -3.23 0.52
C LYS A 44 6.21 -3.88 0.91
N LEU A 45 5.67 -4.70 0.02
CA LEU A 45 4.45 -5.47 0.25
C LEU A 45 4.82 -6.95 0.26
N LEU A 46 4.63 -7.62 1.39
CA LEU A 46 4.89 -9.05 1.54
C LEU A 46 3.56 -9.79 1.62
N ASN A 47 3.28 -10.65 0.64
CA ASN A 47 2.04 -11.43 0.55
C ASN A 47 0.75 -10.57 0.64
N ILE A 48 0.80 -9.37 0.05
CA ILE A 48 -0.36 -8.51 -0.16
C ILE A 48 -0.67 -8.53 -1.67
N PRO A 49 -1.89 -8.88 -2.10
CA PRO A 49 -2.26 -8.85 -3.51
C PRO A 49 -2.34 -7.41 -4.03
N GLU A 50 -1.95 -7.18 -5.28
CA GLU A 50 -2.23 -5.91 -5.96
C GLU A 50 -3.67 -5.91 -6.49
N VAL A 51 -4.33 -4.75 -6.43
CA VAL A 51 -5.64 -4.55 -7.06
C VAL A 51 -5.40 -3.90 -8.41
N GLU A 52 -5.88 -4.51 -9.48
CA GLU A 52 -6.00 -3.83 -10.76
C GLU A 52 -7.10 -2.77 -10.61
N SER A 53 -6.74 -1.49 -10.72
CA SER A 53 -7.73 -0.42 -10.80
C SER A 53 -8.57 -0.64 -12.05
N ILE A 54 -9.77 -1.19 -11.88
CA ILE A 54 -10.77 -1.20 -12.94
C ILE A 54 -11.23 0.26 -13.08
N GLU A 55 -10.60 1.02 -13.97
CA GLU A 55 -11.13 2.31 -14.40
C GLU A 55 -12.46 2.04 -15.12
N LEU A 56 -13.56 2.01 -14.37
CA LEU A 56 -14.90 2.13 -14.90
C LEU A 56 -15.03 3.53 -15.52
N HIS A 57 -14.79 3.59 -16.83
CA HIS A 57 -15.09 4.73 -17.70
C HIS A 57 -16.59 4.81 -18.01
#